data_AF-A0A816JFB6-F1
#
_entry.id   AF-A0A816JFB6-F1
#
_cell.length_a   1.000
_cell.length_b   1.000
_cell.length_c   1.000
_cell.angle_alpha   90.00
_cell.angle_beta   90.00
_cell.angle_gamma   90.00
#
_symmetry.space_group_name_H-M   'P 1'
#
loop_
_entity.id
_entity.type
_entity.pdbx_description
1 polymer ?
#
loop_
_entity_poly.entity_id
_entity_poly.type
_entity_poly.pdbx_seq_one_letter_code
_entity_poly.pdbx_strand_id
1 'polypeptide(L)'
;MYSNLKEQAIEYVKQAVQEDNGGNYSKAFPLYMNALEYFKTHLKYEKNPKIREAITQKFTEYLRRAEEIRAVLDEGGPGPGSNGGDAAVKSKPKEGGGDGEDPEQSKLRAGLDSAIVREKPNIKWTDVAGLESAKQALQEAVILPVKFPQFFTGKRRPWRAFLLYGPPGTGKSYLAKAVATEADSTFFSVSSSDLVSKWMGESEKLVSNLFEMARESSPSIIFVDEIDSLCGQRGEGNESEASRRIKTELLVQMQV
;
A
#
# COMPACT_ATOMS: atom_id res chain seq x y z
N MET A 1 24.61 -13.54 -18.23
CA MET A 1 24.04 -12.31 -17.63
C MET A 1 23.49 -12.48 -16.22
N TYR A 2 23.03 -13.67 -15.77
CA TYR A 2 22.48 -13.88 -14.42
C TYR A 2 23.50 -14.01 -13.27
N SER A 3 24.80 -14.05 -13.58
CA SER A 3 25.85 -14.25 -12.56
C SER A 3 26.06 -13.02 -11.65
N ASN A 4 25.71 -11.81 -12.11
CA ASN A 4 25.96 -10.57 -11.37
C ASN A 4 24.97 -10.30 -10.22
N LEU A 5 23.77 -10.89 -10.22
CA LEU A 5 22.76 -10.57 -9.21
C LEU A 5 23.17 -11.07 -7.81
N LYS A 6 23.85 -12.23 -7.76
CA LYS A 6 24.34 -12.80 -6.49
C LYS A 6 25.47 -11.97 -5.91
N GLU A 7 26.39 -11.50 -6.75
CA GLU A 7 27.52 -10.68 -6.33
C GLU A 7 27.05 -9.31 -5.82
N GLN A 8 26.08 -8.71 -6.50
CA GLN A 8 25.43 -7.47 -6.05
C GLN A 8 24.72 -7.64 -4.71
N ALA A 9 23.98 -8.74 -4.51
CA ALA A 9 23.35 -9.03 -3.22
C ALA A 9 24.39 -9.11 -2.08
N ILE A 10 25.51 -9.79 -2.33
CA ILE A 10 26.59 -9.93 -1.35
C ILE A 10 27.26 -8.59 -1.05
N GLU A 11 27.43 -7.73 -2.05
CA GLU A 11 28.00 -6.39 -1.86
C GLU A 11 27.11 -5.50 -0.98
N TYR A 12 25.80 -5.48 -1.24
CA TYR A 12 24.84 -4.77 -0.40
C TYR A 12 24.81 -5.32 1.03
N VAL A 13 24.89 -6.65 1.23
CA VAL A 13 24.99 -7.24 2.58
C VAL A 13 26.26 -6.78 3.30
N LYS A 14 27.41 -6.77 2.62
CA LYS A 14 28.67 -6.33 3.24
C LYS A 14 28.58 -4.89 3.72
N GLN A 15 28.03 -4.01 2.90
CA GLN A 15 27.81 -2.61 3.26
C GLN A 15 26.79 -2.48 4.40
N ALA A 16 25.69 -3.24 4.36
CA ALA A 16 24.66 -3.24 5.40
C ALA A 16 25.24 -3.66 6.76
N VAL A 17 26.00 -4.76 6.80
CA VAL A 17 26.64 -5.27 8.02
C VAL A 17 27.69 -4.29 8.55
N GLN A 18 28.41 -3.59 7.67
CA GLN A 18 29.38 -2.57 8.09
C GLN A 18 28.69 -1.39 8.78
N GLU A 19 27.61 -0.88 8.22
CA GLU A 19 26.83 0.21 8.81
C GLU A 19 26.09 -0.23 10.08
N ASP A 20 25.59 -1.46 10.13
CA ASP A 20 24.93 -2.08 11.30
C ASP A 20 25.91 -2.21 12.48
N ASN A 21 27.12 -2.74 12.22
CA ASN A 21 28.19 -2.80 13.22
C ASN A 21 28.68 -1.41 13.65
N GLY A 22 28.55 -0.40 12.76
CA GLY A 22 28.84 1.00 13.06
C GLY A 22 27.75 1.71 13.86
N GLY A 23 26.63 1.04 14.18
CA GLY A 23 25.48 1.64 14.85
C GLY A 23 24.66 2.59 13.96
N ASN A 24 24.97 2.66 12.66
CA ASN A 24 24.30 3.54 11.70
C ASN A 24 23.04 2.86 11.15
N TYR A 25 22.09 2.59 12.04
CA TYR A 25 20.85 1.86 11.73
C TYR A 25 20.04 2.48 10.58
N SER A 26 20.01 3.81 10.49
CA SER A 26 19.33 4.55 9.41
C SER A 26 19.91 4.27 8.02
N LYS A 27 21.23 3.98 7.91
CA LYS A 27 21.88 3.61 6.65
C LYS A 27 21.89 2.09 6.42
N ALA A 28 21.97 1.31 7.50
CA ALA A 28 21.99 -0.15 7.43
C ALA A 28 20.66 -0.72 6.92
N PHE A 29 19.52 -0.18 7.38
CA PHE A 29 18.19 -0.65 6.99
C PHE A 29 17.93 -0.69 5.48
N PRO A 30 18.09 0.43 4.72
CA PRO A 30 17.86 0.41 3.27
C PRO A 30 18.85 -0.50 2.53
N LEU A 31 20.08 -0.69 3.03
CA LEU A 31 21.05 -1.61 2.43
C LEU A 31 20.64 -3.08 2.61
N TYR A 32 20.10 -3.45 3.77
CA TYR A 32 19.52 -4.79 3.99
C TYR A 32 18.31 -5.03 3.08
N MET A 33 17.41 -4.04 2.94
CA MET A 33 16.24 -4.16 2.06
C MET A 33 16.62 -4.36 0.59
N ASN A 34 17.60 -3.60 0.10
CA ASN A 34 18.14 -3.76 -1.26
C ASN A 34 18.75 -5.17 -1.44
N ALA A 35 19.56 -5.64 -0.49
CA ALA A 35 20.14 -6.98 -0.54
C ALA A 35 19.07 -8.10 -0.63
N LEU A 36 17.99 -7.98 0.15
CA LEU A 36 16.87 -8.92 0.14
C LEU A 36 16.14 -8.93 -1.21
N GLU A 37 15.97 -7.78 -1.85
CA GLU A 37 15.35 -7.70 -3.18
C GLU A 37 16.18 -8.46 -4.24
N TYR A 38 17.51 -8.31 -4.22
CA TYR A 38 18.39 -9.07 -5.10
C TYR A 38 18.37 -10.58 -4.80
N PHE A 39 18.34 -10.98 -3.53
CA PHE A 39 18.22 -12.40 -3.15
C PHE A 39 16.87 -13.00 -3.58
N LYS A 40 15.77 -12.28 -3.41
CA LYS A 40 14.43 -12.70 -3.85
C LYS A 40 14.41 -12.91 -5.37
N THR A 41 15.03 -11.99 -6.11
CA THR A 41 15.15 -12.09 -7.57
C THR A 41 16.01 -13.29 -7.96
N HIS A 42 17.14 -13.51 -7.29
CA HIS A 42 18.02 -14.65 -7.56
C HIS A 42 17.34 -16.00 -7.24
N LEU A 43 16.61 -16.11 -6.12
CA LEU A 43 15.84 -17.31 -5.73
C LEU A 43 14.74 -17.68 -6.73
N LYS A 44 14.20 -16.70 -7.48
CA LYS A 44 13.21 -16.94 -8.55
C LYS A 44 13.80 -17.71 -9.74
N TYR A 45 15.09 -17.54 -10.01
CA TYR A 45 15.77 -18.13 -11.18
C TYR A 45 16.76 -19.25 -10.81
N GLU A 46 17.04 -19.47 -9.54
CA GLU A 46 17.92 -20.54 -9.05
C GLU A 46 17.21 -21.90 -9.10
N LYS A 47 17.79 -22.84 -9.86
CA LYS A 47 17.22 -24.19 -10.07
C LYS A 47 17.84 -25.24 -9.15
N ASN A 48 18.98 -24.94 -8.53
CA ASN A 48 19.67 -25.89 -7.65
C ASN A 48 19.07 -25.88 -6.23
N PRO A 49 18.50 -27.00 -5.74
CA PRO A 49 17.80 -27.04 -4.46
C PRO A 49 18.71 -26.74 -3.25
N LYS A 50 19.98 -27.18 -3.28
CA LYS A 50 20.92 -26.94 -2.17
C LYS A 50 21.33 -25.46 -2.06
N ILE A 51 21.52 -24.80 -3.19
CA ILE A 51 21.87 -23.37 -3.24
C ILE A 51 20.66 -22.54 -2.80
N ARG A 52 19.47 -22.90 -3.28
CA ARG A 52 18.21 -22.26 -2.89
C ARG A 52 17.97 -22.34 -1.39
N GLU A 53 18.20 -23.49 -0.78
CA GLU A 53 18.07 -23.67 0.67
C GLU A 53 19.08 -22.79 1.45
N ALA A 54 20.36 -22.81 1.07
CA ALA A 54 21.38 -21.98 1.70
C ALA A 54 21.10 -20.47 1.59
N ILE A 55 20.60 -20.02 0.44
CA ILE A 55 20.24 -18.62 0.22
C ILE A 55 18.97 -18.25 0.98
N THR A 56 18.00 -19.16 1.09
CA THR A 56 16.78 -18.93 1.86
C THR A 56 17.08 -18.77 3.36
N GLN A 57 17.97 -19.60 3.91
CA GLN A 57 18.41 -19.46 5.31
C GLN A 57 19.04 -18.08 5.57
N LYS A 58 19.94 -17.65 4.69
CA LYS A 58 20.58 -16.32 4.79
C LYS A 58 19.60 -15.18 4.57
N PHE A 59 18.64 -15.35 3.66
CA PHE A 59 17.56 -14.38 3.43
C PHE A 59 16.73 -14.16 4.70
N THR A 60 16.34 -15.23 5.38
CA THR A 60 15.58 -15.14 6.64
C THR A 60 16.39 -14.48 7.75
N GLU A 61 17.68 -14.77 7.84
CA GLU A 61 18.60 -14.13 8.80
C GLU A 61 18.68 -12.61 8.59
N TYR A 62 18.88 -12.16 7.35
CA TYR A 62 18.96 -10.74 7.03
C TYR A 62 17.60 -10.02 7.12
N LEU A 63 16.50 -10.70 6.80
CA LEU A 63 15.15 -10.16 6.97
C LEU A 63 14.85 -9.89 8.45
N ARG A 64 15.15 -10.85 9.32
CA ARG A 64 14.98 -10.69 10.77
C ARG A 64 15.81 -9.52 11.29
N ARG A 65 17.07 -9.40 10.85
CA ARG A 65 17.92 -8.27 11.27
C ARG A 65 17.38 -6.92 10.80
N ALA A 66 16.84 -6.85 9.57
CA ALA A 66 16.20 -5.64 9.06
C ALA A 66 14.96 -5.25 9.87
N GLU A 67 14.14 -6.22 10.30
CA GLU A 67 12.99 -6.01 11.17
C GLU A 67 13.40 -5.50 12.56
N GLU A 68 14.46 -6.06 13.15
CA GLU A 68 15.05 -5.57 14.41
C GLU A 68 15.52 -4.12 14.30
N ILE A 69 16.22 -3.79 13.21
CA ILE A 69 16.68 -2.41 12.95
C ILE A 69 15.49 -1.48 12.76
N ARG A 70 14.44 -1.91 12.06
CA ARG A 70 13.21 -1.12 11.89
C ARG A 70 12.56 -0.81 13.24
N ALA A 71 12.45 -1.82 14.11
CA ALA A 71 11.89 -1.63 15.45
C ALA A 71 12.71 -0.63 16.28
N VAL A 72 14.04 -0.65 16.19
CA VAL A 72 14.93 0.32 16.87
C VAL A 72 14.79 1.74 16.31
N LEU A 73 14.58 1.87 14.99
CA LEU A 73 14.33 3.17 14.35
C LEU A 73 12.94 3.72 14.69
N ASP A 74 11.92 2.85 14.80
CA ASP A 74 10.53 3.21 15.12
C ASP A 74 10.33 3.53 16.61
N GLU A 75 11.07 2.89 17.54
CA GLU A 75 10.94 3.12 19.00
C GLU A 75 11.72 4.33 19.55
N GLY A 76 12.43 5.09 18.69
CA GLY A 76 13.12 6.31 19.12
C GLY A 76 14.21 6.07 20.18
N GLY A 77 15.30 5.39 19.79
CA GLY A 77 16.46 5.16 20.66
C GLY A 77 17.52 6.28 20.63
N PRO A 78 18.19 6.59 21.76
CA PRO A 78 19.10 7.72 21.93
C PRO A 78 20.44 7.49 21.20
N GLY A 79 20.85 8.47 20.39
CA GLY A 79 22.16 8.45 19.74
C GLY A 79 23.31 8.56 20.76
N PRO A 80 24.39 7.75 20.64
CA PRO A 80 25.60 7.95 21.41
C PRO A 80 26.34 9.18 20.89
N GLY A 81 26.67 10.09 21.81
CA GLY A 81 27.30 11.36 21.50
C GLY A 81 28.73 11.26 20.98
N SER A 82 29.08 12.23 20.16
CA SER A 82 30.46 12.74 20.05
C SER A 82 30.48 14.18 20.56
N ASN A 83 31.15 14.36 21.69
CA ASN A 83 31.39 15.62 22.38
C ASN A 83 32.53 16.40 21.68
N GLY A 84 32.40 17.73 21.59
CA GLY A 84 33.58 18.61 21.51
C GLY A 84 33.45 19.92 20.72
N GLY A 85 33.09 21.02 21.41
CA GLY A 85 33.87 22.26 21.36
C GLY A 85 33.47 23.41 20.42
N ASP A 86 32.84 24.43 21.01
CA ASP A 86 32.92 25.89 20.77
C ASP A 86 32.87 26.48 19.33
N ALA A 87 31.83 27.30 19.09
CA ALA A 87 31.94 28.76 18.99
C ALA A 87 30.69 29.37 18.31
N ALA A 88 30.21 30.47 18.88
CA ALA A 88 29.04 31.23 18.44
C ALA A 88 29.16 31.77 17.00
N VAL A 89 28.11 31.59 16.17
CA VAL A 89 27.68 32.57 15.14
C VAL A 89 26.18 32.41 14.87
N LYS A 90 25.44 33.52 14.99
CA LYS A 90 24.06 33.73 14.51
C LYS A 90 23.91 33.35 13.03
N SER A 91 22.91 32.54 12.70
CA SER A 91 22.23 32.60 11.41
C SER A 91 20.78 32.07 11.51
N LYS A 92 19.80 32.97 11.38
CA LYS A 92 18.60 32.70 10.57
C LYS A 92 19.04 32.84 9.10
N PRO A 93 18.40 32.23 8.07
CA PRO A 93 17.03 31.69 7.97
C PRO A 93 17.03 30.21 7.46
N LYS A 94 15.94 29.43 7.34
CA LYS A 94 14.85 29.54 6.35
C LYS A 94 13.93 28.32 6.49
N GLU A 95 12.63 28.53 6.23
CA GLU A 95 11.57 27.51 6.15
C GLU A 95 11.92 26.35 5.20
N GLY A 96 11.47 25.15 5.57
CA GLY A 96 11.38 23.96 4.74
C GLY A 96 10.61 22.88 5.50
N GLY A 97 9.33 22.71 5.16
CA GLY A 97 8.37 21.83 5.84
C GLY A 97 8.59 20.34 5.60
N GLY A 98 7.90 19.52 6.40
CA GLY A 98 7.85 18.07 6.27
C GLY A 98 7.39 17.38 7.56
N ASP A 99 6.07 17.42 7.77
CA ASP A 99 5.20 16.43 8.41
C ASP A 99 5.57 15.90 9.81
N GLY A 100 5.02 16.58 10.82
CA GLY A 100 4.61 15.90 12.03
C GLY A 100 3.33 15.12 11.71
N GLU A 101 3.39 13.79 11.71
CA GLU A 101 2.18 12.98 11.76
C GLU A 101 1.42 13.34 13.04
N ASP A 102 0.24 13.93 12.87
CA ASP A 102 -0.64 14.31 13.95
C ASP A 102 -1.02 13.05 14.77
N PRO A 103 -0.84 13.02 16.10
CA PRO A 103 -1.28 11.89 16.92
C PRO A 103 -2.76 11.55 16.77
N GLU A 104 -3.57 12.46 16.22
CA GLU A 104 -4.94 12.17 15.79
C GLU A 104 -5.01 11.32 14.50
N GLN A 105 -4.16 11.60 13.51
CA GLN A 105 -4.10 10.81 12.26
C GLN A 105 -3.62 9.38 12.49
N SER A 106 -2.62 9.16 13.35
CA SER A 106 -2.14 7.80 13.65
C SER A 106 -3.22 6.95 14.35
N LYS A 107 -4.00 7.54 15.27
CA LYS A 107 -5.16 6.88 15.88
C LYS A 107 -6.27 6.56 14.87
N LEU A 108 -6.54 7.47 13.93
CA LEU A 108 -7.52 7.25 12.87
C LEU A 108 -7.03 6.19 11.89
N ARG A 109 -5.74 6.16 11.53
CA ARG A 109 -5.09 5.10 10.74
C ARG A 109 -5.19 3.74 11.44
N ALA A 110 -4.99 3.69 12.75
CA ALA A 110 -5.20 2.47 13.54
C ALA A 110 -6.69 2.03 13.57
N GLY A 111 -7.63 2.98 13.66
CA GLY A 111 -9.06 2.70 13.52
C GLY A 111 -9.43 2.18 12.13
N LEU A 112 -8.78 2.71 11.10
CA LEU A 112 -8.93 2.30 9.70
C LEU A 112 -8.43 0.87 9.44
N ASP A 113 -7.35 0.44 10.09
CA ASP A 113 -6.90 -0.95 9.99
C ASP A 113 -7.93 -1.96 10.53
N SER A 114 -8.81 -1.54 11.44
CA SER A 114 -9.90 -2.39 11.93
C SER A 114 -11.12 -2.43 11.02
N ALA A 115 -11.39 -1.33 10.30
CA ALA A 115 -12.56 -1.18 9.43
C ALA A 115 -12.28 -1.58 7.96
N ILE A 116 -11.02 -1.52 7.53
CA ILE A 116 -10.61 -1.81 6.16
C ILE A 116 -9.82 -3.11 6.14
N VAL A 117 -10.38 -4.11 5.47
CA VAL A 117 -9.66 -5.37 5.25
C VAL A 117 -8.67 -5.16 4.11
N ARG A 118 -7.38 -5.12 4.46
CA ARG A 118 -6.28 -5.20 3.49
C ARG A 118 -5.95 -6.67 3.26
N GLU A 119 -6.25 -7.18 2.08
CA GLU A 119 -5.94 -8.56 1.72
C GLU A 119 -5.31 -8.68 0.33
N LYS A 120 -4.54 -9.74 0.14
CA LYS A 120 -4.19 -10.25 -1.19
C LYS A 120 -5.05 -11.48 -1.45
N PRO A 121 -6.23 -11.33 -2.07
CA PRO A 121 -7.07 -12.48 -2.37
C PRO A 121 -6.32 -13.42 -3.31
N ASN A 122 -6.68 -14.71 -3.29
CA ASN A 122 -6.12 -15.73 -4.17
C ASN A 122 -7.24 -16.39 -4.99
N ILE A 123 -8.00 -15.57 -5.72
CA ILE A 123 -9.10 -16.01 -6.58
C ILE A 123 -8.70 -15.71 -8.02
N LYS A 124 -8.80 -16.69 -8.92
CA LYS A 124 -8.41 -16.52 -10.33
C LYS A 124 -9.62 -16.26 -11.21
N TRP A 125 -9.39 -15.75 -12.43
CA TRP A 125 -10.47 -15.58 -13.42
C TRP A 125 -11.20 -16.88 -13.77
N THR A 126 -10.50 -18.02 -13.66
CA THR A 126 -11.04 -19.37 -13.88
C THR A 126 -12.02 -19.81 -12.81
N ASP A 127 -11.94 -19.21 -11.62
CA ASP A 127 -12.78 -19.59 -10.47
C ASP A 127 -14.13 -18.87 -10.52
N VAL A 128 -14.24 -17.82 -11.34
CA VAL A 128 -15.50 -17.13 -11.63
C VAL A 128 -16.14 -17.80 -12.84
N ALA A 129 -17.38 -18.26 -12.75
CA ALA A 129 -18.12 -18.79 -13.91
C ALA A 129 -18.91 -17.68 -14.63
N GLY A 130 -18.91 -17.67 -15.96
CA GLY A 130 -19.66 -16.70 -16.76
C GLY A 130 -19.08 -15.28 -16.74
N LEU A 131 -19.95 -14.29 -17.01
CA LEU A 131 -19.66 -12.84 -16.97
C LEU A 131 -18.51 -12.41 -17.90
N GLU A 132 -18.39 -13.06 -19.06
CA GLU A 132 -17.27 -12.88 -20.00
C GLU A 132 -17.11 -11.42 -20.42
N SER A 133 -18.22 -10.72 -20.67
CA SER A 133 -18.20 -9.29 -21.03
C SER A 133 -17.65 -8.42 -19.90
N ALA A 134 -18.06 -8.66 -18.65
CA ALA A 134 -17.59 -7.92 -17.49
C ALA A 134 -16.12 -8.24 -17.19
N LYS A 135 -15.72 -9.51 -17.29
CA LYS A 135 -14.32 -9.93 -17.14
C LYS A 135 -13.42 -9.25 -18.17
N GLN A 136 -13.83 -9.26 -19.43
CA GLN A 136 -13.08 -8.61 -20.51
C GLN A 136 -12.94 -7.11 -20.26
N ALA A 137 -14.05 -6.43 -19.90
CA ALA A 137 -14.01 -5.00 -19.60
C ALA A 137 -13.06 -4.69 -18.42
N LEU A 138 -13.11 -5.46 -17.34
CA LEU A 138 -12.22 -5.29 -16.19
C LEU A 138 -10.76 -5.61 -16.52
N GLN A 139 -10.51 -6.63 -17.33
CA GLN A 139 -9.17 -6.98 -17.80
C GLN A 139 -8.57 -5.85 -18.66
N GLU A 140 -9.34 -5.29 -19.59
CA GLU A 140 -8.92 -4.16 -20.41
C GLU A 140 -8.73 -2.86 -19.63
N ALA A 141 -9.50 -2.68 -18.57
CA ALA A 141 -9.49 -1.43 -17.84
C ALA A 141 -8.50 -1.43 -16.67
N VAL A 142 -8.16 -2.58 -16.09
CA VAL A 142 -7.25 -2.71 -14.94
C VAL A 142 -5.92 -3.33 -15.34
N ILE A 143 -5.91 -4.46 -16.05
CA ILE A 143 -4.68 -5.21 -16.35
C ILE A 143 -3.88 -4.55 -17.48
N LEU A 144 -4.55 -4.07 -18.53
CA LEU A 144 -3.88 -3.47 -19.68
C LEU A 144 -3.07 -2.21 -19.33
N PRO A 145 -3.57 -1.26 -18.51
CA PRO A 145 -2.77 -0.10 -18.10
C PRO A 145 -1.53 -0.46 -17.30
N VAL A 146 -1.63 -1.46 -16.41
CA VAL A 146 -0.50 -1.93 -15.61
C VAL A 146 0.55 -2.62 -16.49
N LYS A 147 0.10 -3.45 -17.44
CA LYS A 147 0.99 -4.24 -18.29
C LYS A 147 1.61 -3.43 -19.44
N PHE A 148 0.88 -2.45 -19.97
CA PHE A 148 1.29 -1.66 -21.13
C PHE A 148 1.03 -0.16 -20.93
N PRO A 149 1.72 0.49 -19.96
CA PRO A 149 1.51 1.91 -19.64
C PRO A 149 1.76 2.84 -20.84
N GLN A 150 2.61 2.45 -21.80
CA GLN A 150 2.89 3.22 -23.01
C GLN A 150 1.65 3.50 -23.88
N PHE A 151 0.64 2.63 -23.85
CA PHE A 151 -0.60 2.83 -24.59
C PHE A 151 -1.57 3.80 -23.91
N PHE A 152 -1.34 4.13 -22.63
CA PHE A 152 -2.20 4.99 -21.83
C PHE A 152 -1.55 6.35 -21.56
N THR A 153 -1.04 6.98 -22.63
CA THR A 153 -0.43 8.30 -22.60
C THR A 153 -1.35 9.36 -23.23
N GLY A 154 -1.23 10.61 -22.77
CA GLY A 154 -2.02 11.74 -23.27
C GLY A 154 -3.51 11.63 -22.95
N LYS A 155 -4.35 11.54 -23.99
CA LYS A 155 -5.82 11.51 -23.87
C LYS A 155 -6.38 10.15 -23.45
N ARG A 156 -5.66 9.06 -23.72
CA ARG A 156 -6.09 7.72 -23.34
C ARG A 156 -5.62 7.46 -21.92
N ARG A 157 -6.50 7.68 -20.95
CA ARG A 157 -6.24 7.44 -19.52
C ARG A 157 -6.85 6.11 -19.07
N PRO A 158 -6.24 5.43 -18.10
CA PRO A 158 -6.87 4.27 -17.46
C PRO A 158 -8.19 4.66 -16.82
N TRP A 159 -9.10 3.70 -16.73
CA TRP A 159 -10.36 3.88 -16.03
C TRP A 159 -10.09 3.95 -14.53
N ARG A 160 -10.73 4.91 -13.84
CA ARG A 160 -10.51 5.14 -12.41
C ARG A 160 -11.52 4.44 -11.51
N ALA A 161 -12.72 4.16 -12.03
CA ALA A 161 -13.83 3.64 -11.24
C ALA A 161 -14.72 2.73 -12.09
N PHE A 162 -15.26 1.69 -11.44
CA PHE A 162 -16.19 0.73 -12.03
C PHE A 162 -17.38 0.56 -11.08
N LEU A 163 -18.57 0.42 -11.65
CA LEU A 163 -19.78 0.10 -10.91
C LEU A 163 -20.28 -1.26 -11.38
N LEU A 164 -20.26 -2.25 -10.48
CA LEU A 164 -20.85 -3.56 -10.71
C LEU A 164 -22.24 -3.57 -10.07
N TYR A 165 -23.29 -3.75 -10.86
CA TYR A 165 -24.67 -3.83 -10.37
C TYR A 165 -25.36 -5.10 -10.87
N GLY A 166 -26.40 -5.50 -10.14
CA GLY A 166 -27.21 -6.68 -10.47
C GLY A 166 -27.73 -7.37 -9.21
N PRO A 167 -28.56 -8.42 -9.36
CA PRO A 167 -29.14 -9.15 -8.23
C PRO A 167 -28.10 -9.65 -7.21
N PRO A 168 -28.48 -9.83 -5.94
CA PRO A 168 -27.57 -10.42 -4.95
C PRO A 168 -27.18 -11.85 -5.35
N GLY A 169 -25.99 -12.30 -4.94
CA GLY A 169 -25.51 -13.66 -5.22
C GLY A 169 -24.94 -13.90 -6.63
N THR A 170 -24.83 -12.87 -7.48
CA THR A 170 -24.25 -13.00 -8.83
C THR A 170 -22.72 -12.96 -8.89
N GLY A 171 -22.03 -13.00 -7.75
CA GLY A 171 -20.57 -13.05 -7.69
C GLY A 171 -19.85 -11.73 -7.92
N LYS A 172 -20.50 -10.57 -7.77
CA LYS A 172 -19.87 -9.23 -7.92
C LYS A 172 -18.65 -9.04 -7.01
N SER A 173 -18.79 -9.30 -5.72
CA SER A 173 -17.69 -9.20 -4.75
C SER A 173 -16.60 -10.25 -5.03
N TYR A 174 -17.00 -11.44 -5.52
CA TYR A 174 -16.06 -12.50 -5.91
C TYR A 174 -15.23 -12.13 -7.15
N LEU A 175 -15.87 -11.48 -8.14
CA LEU A 175 -15.24 -10.94 -9.34
C LEU A 175 -14.23 -9.83 -9.00
N ALA A 176 -14.59 -8.92 -8.08
CA ALA A 176 -13.69 -7.85 -7.64
C ALA A 176 -12.42 -8.40 -6.99
N LYS A 177 -12.54 -9.44 -6.16
CA LYS A 177 -11.38 -10.13 -5.57
C LYS A 177 -10.52 -10.82 -6.63
N ALA A 178 -11.14 -11.45 -7.63
CA ALA A 178 -10.41 -12.05 -8.74
C ALA A 178 -9.57 -11.03 -9.53
N VAL A 179 -10.14 -9.85 -9.79
CA VAL A 179 -9.42 -8.74 -10.44
C VAL A 179 -8.18 -8.34 -9.64
N ALA A 180 -8.32 -8.24 -8.31
CA ALA A 180 -7.22 -7.85 -7.44
C ALA A 180 -6.09 -8.87 -7.39
N THR A 181 -6.41 -10.17 -7.36
CA THR A 181 -5.42 -11.24 -7.47
C THR A 181 -4.64 -11.16 -8.78
N GLU A 182 -5.34 -10.95 -9.88
CA GLU A 182 -4.76 -10.99 -11.23
C GLU A 182 -3.97 -9.71 -11.57
N ALA A 183 -4.31 -8.60 -10.93
CA ALA A 183 -3.57 -7.35 -11.00
C ALA A 183 -2.38 -7.28 -10.02
N ASP A 184 -2.16 -8.29 -9.17
CA ASP A 184 -1.20 -8.29 -8.03
C ASP A 184 -1.25 -6.97 -7.23
N SER A 185 -2.46 -6.47 -7.04
CA SER A 185 -2.72 -5.16 -6.43
C SER A 185 -3.24 -5.31 -5.01
N THR A 186 -2.96 -4.32 -4.17
CA THR A 186 -3.48 -4.29 -2.79
C THR A 186 -5.00 -4.11 -2.82
N PHE A 187 -5.76 -5.02 -2.20
CA PHE A 187 -7.22 -4.94 -2.15
C PHE A 187 -7.66 -4.34 -0.81
N PHE A 188 -8.30 -3.17 -0.87
CA PHE A 188 -8.95 -2.53 0.26
C PHE A 188 -10.45 -2.82 0.17
N SER A 189 -10.96 -3.67 1.06
CA SER A 189 -12.40 -3.94 1.15
C SER A 189 -13.01 -3.11 2.27
N VAL A 190 -14.05 -2.35 1.96
CA VAL A 190 -14.79 -1.55 2.94
C VAL A 190 -16.30 -1.70 2.71
N SER A 191 -17.07 -1.89 3.78
CA SER A 191 -18.53 -1.78 3.70
C SER A 191 -18.94 -0.32 3.80
N SER A 192 -19.96 0.05 3.05
CA SER A 192 -20.59 1.36 3.15
C SER A 192 -21.08 1.70 4.57
N SER A 193 -21.47 0.69 5.36
CA SER A 193 -21.85 0.86 6.76
C SER A 193 -20.66 1.19 7.67
N ASP A 194 -19.46 0.68 7.38
CA ASP A 194 -18.25 0.89 8.19
C ASP A 194 -17.71 2.32 8.06
N LEU A 195 -18.03 2.99 6.95
CA LEU A 195 -17.68 4.39 6.71
C LEU A 195 -18.55 5.37 7.48
N VAL A 196 -19.69 4.93 8.04
CA VAL A 196 -20.61 5.78 8.80
C VAL A 196 -20.33 5.65 10.29
N SER A 197 -19.59 6.60 10.86
CA SER A 197 -19.33 6.65 12.30
C SER A 197 -20.36 7.50 13.05
N LYS A 198 -20.58 7.20 14.33
CA LYS A 198 -21.46 7.98 15.23
C LYS A 198 -20.87 9.34 15.61
N TRP A 199 -19.57 9.52 15.43
CA TRP A 199 -18.84 10.72 15.83
C TRP A 199 -18.66 11.66 14.64
N MET A 200 -19.15 12.88 14.79
CA MET A 200 -19.19 13.87 13.72
C MET A 200 -17.76 14.24 13.26
N GLY A 201 -17.49 14.14 11.96
CA GLY A 201 -16.20 14.50 11.34
C GLY A 201 -15.19 13.35 11.25
N GLU A 202 -15.34 12.26 12.02
CA GLU A 202 -14.45 11.09 11.89
C GLU A 202 -14.66 10.39 10.55
N SER A 203 -15.91 10.28 10.07
CA SER A 203 -16.22 9.58 8.82
C SER A 203 -15.56 10.17 7.58
N GLU A 204 -15.41 11.51 7.51
CA GLU A 204 -14.73 12.20 6.40
C GLU A 204 -13.23 11.91 6.43
N LYS A 205 -12.61 11.99 7.62
CA LYS A 205 -11.20 11.64 7.81
C LYS A 205 -10.94 10.17 7.44
N LEU A 206 -11.86 9.25 7.76
CA LEU A 206 -11.76 7.84 7.37
C LEU A 206 -11.69 7.68 5.85
N VAL A 207 -12.56 8.36 5.10
CA VAL A 207 -12.56 8.32 3.63
C VAL A 207 -11.27 8.92 3.06
N SER A 208 -10.86 10.10 3.55
CA SER A 208 -9.62 10.75 3.09
C SER A 208 -8.40 9.85 3.31
N ASN A 209 -8.26 9.29 4.51
CA ASN A 209 -7.16 8.41 4.86
C ASN A 209 -7.22 7.08 4.09
N LEU A 210 -8.41 6.50 3.83
CA LEU A 210 -8.55 5.30 2.97
C LEU A 210 -7.92 5.54 1.60
N PHE A 211 -8.22 6.68 0.97
CA PHE A 211 -7.66 7.03 -0.33
C PHE A 211 -6.17 7.35 -0.25
N GLU A 212 -5.71 8.00 0.81
CA GLU A 212 -4.28 8.22 1.06
C GLU A 212 -3.50 6.91 1.17
N MET A 213 -3.95 5.99 2.03
CA MET A 213 -3.33 4.67 2.19
C MET A 213 -3.36 3.85 0.91
N ALA A 214 -4.41 3.97 0.10
CA ALA A 214 -4.49 3.33 -1.20
C ALA A 214 -3.45 3.91 -2.18
N ARG A 215 -3.29 5.24 -2.22
CA ARG A 215 -2.26 5.90 -3.05
C ARG A 215 -0.84 5.49 -2.63
N GLU A 216 -0.57 5.41 -1.33
CA GLU A 216 0.70 4.92 -0.77
C GLU A 216 0.96 3.45 -1.14
N SER A 217 -0.09 2.64 -1.20
CA SER A 217 -0.04 1.20 -1.51
C SER A 217 -0.24 0.87 -2.99
N SER A 218 0.04 1.82 -3.89
CA SER A 218 -0.14 1.66 -5.34
C SER A 218 0.76 0.55 -5.91
N PRO A 219 0.24 -0.34 -6.78
CA PRO A 219 -1.13 -0.39 -7.32
C PRO A 219 -2.15 -0.95 -6.33
N SER A 220 -3.29 -0.27 -6.21
CA SER A 220 -4.34 -0.57 -5.24
C SER A 220 -5.74 -0.57 -5.86
N ILE A 221 -6.64 -1.39 -5.31
CA ILE A 221 -8.06 -1.42 -5.64
C ILE A 221 -8.85 -1.18 -4.35
N ILE A 222 -9.71 -0.16 -4.36
CA ILE A 222 -10.69 0.08 -3.30
C ILE A 222 -12.01 -0.53 -3.76
N PHE A 223 -12.52 -1.49 -2.99
CA PHE A 223 -13.83 -2.10 -3.19
C PHE A 223 -14.78 -1.63 -2.09
N VAL A 224 -15.82 -0.92 -2.50
CA VAL A 224 -16.90 -0.46 -1.62
C VAL A 224 -18.13 -1.33 -1.86
N ASP A 225 -18.47 -2.19 -0.90
CA ASP A 225 -19.69 -3.00 -0.99
C ASP A 225 -20.90 -2.18 -0.55
N GLU A 226 -22.07 -2.51 -1.11
CA GLU A 226 -23.36 -1.86 -0.80
C GLU A 226 -23.33 -0.32 -0.91
N ILE A 227 -22.64 0.20 -1.93
CA ILE A 227 -22.47 1.66 -2.15
C ILE A 227 -23.79 2.43 -2.23
N ASP A 228 -24.88 1.75 -2.60
CA ASP A 228 -26.24 2.29 -2.62
C ASP A 228 -26.72 2.73 -1.23
N SER A 229 -26.26 2.09 -0.15
CA SER A 229 -26.56 2.52 1.22
C SER A 229 -25.93 3.87 1.56
N LEU A 230 -24.78 4.19 0.95
CA LEU A 230 -24.13 5.50 1.07
C LEU A 230 -24.60 6.49 0.02
N CYS A 231 -25.11 6.08 -1.14
CA CYS A 231 -25.36 6.91 -2.32
C CYS A 231 -26.85 7.19 -2.62
N GLY A 232 -27.72 7.24 -1.60
CA GLY A 232 -29.15 7.57 -1.77
C GLY A 232 -29.44 8.91 -2.48
N GLN A 233 -30.65 9.07 -3.03
CA GLN A 233 -31.04 10.29 -3.75
C GLN A 233 -31.04 11.51 -2.82
N ARG A 234 -30.34 12.59 -3.21
CA ARG A 234 -30.31 13.84 -2.43
C ARG A 234 -31.70 14.46 -2.40
N GLY A 235 -32.23 14.75 -1.22
CA GLY A 235 -33.49 15.48 -1.04
C GLY A 235 -34.67 14.67 -0.47
N GLU A 236 -34.52 13.37 -0.21
CA GLU A 236 -35.44 12.69 0.70
C GLU A 236 -35.19 13.20 2.12
N GLY A 237 -36.24 13.66 2.81
CA GLY A 237 -36.16 14.32 4.13
C GLY A 237 -35.60 13.48 5.28
N ASN A 238 -35.13 12.26 5.01
CA ASN A 238 -34.51 11.33 5.96
C ASN A 238 -32.99 11.17 5.78
N GLU A 239 -32.36 11.91 4.86
CA GLU A 239 -30.92 11.81 4.66
C GLU A 239 -30.14 12.43 5.83
N SER A 240 -29.35 11.62 6.54
CA SER A 240 -28.47 12.10 7.62
C SER A 240 -27.41 13.05 7.07
N GLU A 241 -27.17 14.15 7.78
CA GLU A 241 -26.07 15.10 7.49
C GLU A 241 -24.70 14.40 7.40
N ALA A 242 -24.47 13.35 8.20
CA ALA A 242 -23.25 12.55 8.12
C ALA A 242 -23.09 11.87 6.74
N SER A 243 -24.16 11.28 6.20
CA SER A 243 -24.14 10.63 4.89
C SER A 243 -23.84 11.65 3.77
N ARG A 244 -24.42 12.86 3.85
CA ARG A 244 -24.17 13.93 2.86
C ARG A 244 -22.70 14.34 2.79
N ARG A 245 -22.05 14.45 3.94
CA ARG A 245 -20.65 14.84 4.01
C ARG A 245 -19.73 13.74 3.51
N ILE A 246 -19.98 12.48 3.89
CA ILE A 246 -19.26 11.30 3.35
C ILE A 246 -19.36 11.25 1.83
N LYS A 247 -20.56 11.43 1.25
CA LYS A 247 -20.74 11.51 -0.21
C LYS A 247 -19.88 12.61 -0.84
N THR A 248 -19.86 13.78 -0.19
CA THR A 248 -19.11 14.93 -0.69
C THR A 248 -17.62 14.65 -0.66
N GLU A 249 -17.10 14.10 0.44
CA GLU A 249 -15.69 13.72 0.56
C GLU A 249 -15.30 12.62 -0.43
N LEU A 250 -16.12 11.58 -0.59
CA LEU A 250 -15.89 10.52 -1.58
C LEU A 250 -15.79 11.10 -3.01
N LEU A 251 -16.69 12.01 -3.38
CA LEU A 251 -16.66 12.67 -4.68
C LEU A 251 -15.41 13.52 -4.88
N VAL A 252 -14.92 14.20 -3.84
CA VAL A 252 -13.67 14.97 -3.88
C VAL A 252 -12.48 14.04 -4.07
N GLN A 253 -12.38 12.97 -3.27
CA GLN A 253 -11.27 12.02 -3.34
C GLN A 253 -11.21 11.27 -4.68
N MET A 254 -12.35 10.99 -5.32
CA MET A 254 -12.39 10.36 -6.64
C MET A 254 -11.87 11.25 -7.78
N GLN A 255 -11.84 12.57 -7.60
CA GLN A 255 -11.31 13.51 -8.59
C GLN A 255 -9.79 13.62 -8.53
N VAL A 256 -9.21 13.44 -7.34
CA VAL A 256 -7.77 13.56 -7.04
C VAL A 256 -7.06 12.26 -7.37
#